data_AF-A0A9C8KAD7-F1
#
_entry.id   AF-A0A9C8KAD7-F1
#
_cell.length_a   1.000
_cell.length_b   1.000
_cell.length_c   1.000
_cell.angle_alpha   90.00
_cell.angle_beta   90.00
_cell.angle_gamma   90.00
#
_symmetry.space_group_name_H-M   'P 1'
#
loop_
_entity.id
_entity.type
_entity.pdbx_description
1 polymer ?
#
loop_
_entity_poly.entity_id
_entity_poly.type
_entity_poly.pdbx_seq_one_letter_code
_entity_poly.pdbx_strand_id
1 'polypeptide(L)' 'METLNYEQQHIRDWLLKKPLINIRKLEDIAKVPRATIRHFINERRSLPFSHMDKVVDVIRGYGYVPMLQE' A
#
# COMPACT_ATOMS: atom_id res chain seq x y z
N MET A 1 17.19 -5.41 5.43
CA MET A 1 15.90 -5.08 4.79
C MET A 1 14.91 -6.11 5.29
N GLU A 2 13.75 -5.70 5.81
CA GLU A 2 12.67 -6.66 6.07
C GLU A 2 12.22 -7.24 4.73
N THR A 3 12.12 -8.56 4.64
CA THR A 3 11.56 -9.24 3.48
C THR A 3 10.05 -9.01 3.48
N LEU A 4 9.53 -8.34 2.45
CA LEU A 4 8.08 -8.19 2.26
C LEU A 4 7.46 -9.58 2.07
N ASN A 5 6.29 -9.80 2.67
CA ASN A 5 5.50 -10.98 2.33
C ASN A 5 4.91 -10.83 0.91
N TYR A 6 4.40 -11.92 0.35
CA TYR A 6 3.86 -11.92 -1.02
C TYR A 6 2.74 -10.90 -1.24
N GLU A 7 1.86 -10.70 -0.26
CA GLU A 7 0.76 -9.75 -0.36
C GLU A 7 1.27 -8.30 -0.38
N GLN A 8 2.22 -7.98 0.49
CA GLN A 8 2.88 -6.68 0.51
C GLN A 8 3.64 -6.43 -0.79
N GLN A 9 4.33 -7.43 -1.34
CA GLN A 9 4.96 -7.29 -2.65
C GLN A 9 3.91 -6.98 -3.73
N HIS A 10 2.77 -7.67 -3.72
CA HIS A 10 1.70 -7.42 -4.67
C HIS A 10 1.10 -6.01 -4.57
N ILE A 11 0.84 -5.52 -3.35
CA ILE A 11 0.38 -4.13 -3.11
C ILE A 11 1.40 -3.13 -3.66
N ARG A 12 2.68 -3.36 -3.37
CA ARG A 12 3.76 -2.48 -3.81
C ARG A 12 3.86 -2.42 -5.33
N ASP A 13 3.87 -3.56 -5.99
CA ASP A 13 3.97 -3.64 -7.45
C ASP A 13 2.78 -2.97 -8.13
N TRP A 14 1.58 -3.12 -7.56
CA TRP A 14 0.39 -2.44 -8.06
C TRP A 14 0.49 -0.91 -7.91
N LEU A 15 0.95 -0.42 -6.75
CA LEU A 15 1.14 1.02 -6.52
C LEU A 15 2.18 1.63 -7.47
N LEU A 16 3.30 0.92 -7.71
CA LEU A 16 4.35 1.36 -8.63
C LEU A 16 3.88 1.45 -10.08
N LYS A 17 2.92 0.60 -10.49
CA LYS A 17 2.31 0.64 -11.83
C LYS A 17 1.31 1.78 -12.04
N LYS A 18 1.01 2.57 -11.00
CA LYS A 18 0.00 3.64 -11.03
C LYS A 18 0.64 5.03 -10.86
N PRO A 19 1.25 5.58 -11.92
CA PRO A 19 1.95 6.88 -11.84
C PRO A 19 1.04 8.06 -11.47
N LEU A 20 -0.27 7.93 -11.67
CA LEU A 20 -1.26 8.97 -11.36
C LEU A 20 -1.74 8.94 -9.89
N ILE A 21 -1.41 7.90 -9.12
CA ILE A 21 -1.79 7.84 -7.70
C ILE A 21 -0.84 8.73 -6.90
N ASN A 22 -1.41 9.80 -6.34
CA ASN A 22 -0.68 10.66 -5.42
C ASN A 22 -0.57 9.97 -4.05
N ILE A 23 0.61 9.45 -3.73
CA ILE A 23 0.88 8.73 -2.47
C ILE A 23 0.52 9.56 -1.22
N ARG A 24 0.71 10.88 -1.24
CA ARG A 24 0.36 11.73 -0.10
C ARG A 24 -1.15 11.75 0.13
N LYS A 25 -1.93 11.94 -0.93
CA LYS A 25 -3.40 11.90 -0.83
C LYS A 25 -3.89 10.50 -0.44
N LEU A 26 -3.22 9.45 -0.93
CA LEU A 26 -3.55 8.08 -0.54
C LEU A 26 -3.34 7.86 0.97
N GLU A 27 -2.25 8.36 1.53
CA GLU A 27 -2.00 8.31 2.98
C GLU A 27 -3.08 9.06 3.79
N ASP A 28 -3.49 10.23 3.32
CA ASP A 28 -4.54 11.04 3.95
C ASP A 28 -5.90 10.31 3.91
N ILE A 29 -6.28 9.71 2.78
CA ILE A 29 -7.55 8.98 2.61
C ILE A 29 -7.54 7.68 3.43
N ALA A 30 -6.43 6.94 3.43
CA ALA A 30 -6.27 5.71 4.21
C ALA A 30 -6.10 5.97 5.73
N LYS A 31 -6.04 7.24 6.16
CA LYS A 31 -5.85 7.65 7.56
C LYS A 31 -4.63 6.98 8.20
N VAL A 32 -3.54 6.90 7.45
CA VAL A 32 -2.24 6.37 7.92
C VAL A 32 -1.25 7.53 8.11
N PRO A 33 -0.23 7.37 8.97
CA PRO A 33 0.77 8.41 9.17
C PRO A 33 1.45 8.79 7.85
N ARG A 34 1.79 10.08 7.73
CA ARG A 34 2.54 10.58 6.57
C ARG A 34 3.82 9.79 6.36
N ALA A 35 4.18 9.61 5.10
CA ALA A 35 5.30 8.81 4.63
C ALA A 35 5.21 7.30 4.89
N THR A 36 4.11 6.78 5.44
CA THR A 36 3.95 5.33 5.64
C THR A 36 4.00 4.55 4.32
N ILE A 37 3.16 4.93 3.36
CA ILE A 37 3.10 4.28 2.05
C ILE A 37 4.34 4.67 1.23
N ARG A 38 4.84 5.91 1.38
CA ARG A 38 6.08 6.34 0.72
C ARG A 38 7.28 5.49 1.13
N HIS A 39 7.45 5.23 2.42
CA HIS A 39 8.56 4.40 2.91
C HIS A 39 8.41 2.94 2.49
N PHE A 40 7.18 2.44 2.44
CA PHE A 40 6.86 1.12 1.95
C PHE A 40 7.22 0.93 0.46
N ILE A 41 6.80 1.84 -0.42
CA ILE A 41 7.12 1.78 -1.86
C ILE A 41 8.63 1.85 -2.11
N ASN A 42 9.35 2.64 -1.30
CA ASN A 42 10.80 2.83 -1.41
C ASN A 42 11.62 1.74 -0.69
N GLU A 43 11.01 0.60 -0.33
CA GLU A 43 11.68 -0.56 0.30
C GLU A 43 12.38 -0.23 1.63
N ARG A 44 11.99 0.87 2.29
CA ARG A 44 12.60 1.27 3.57
C ARG A 44 12.04 0.46 4.75
N ARG A 45 10.77 0.05 4.67
CA ARG A 45 10.07 -0.76 5.69
C ARG A 45 8.88 -1.48 5.11
N SER A 46 8.46 -2.56 5.76
CA SER A 46 7.16 -3.19 5.51
C SER A 46 5.98 -2.26 5.86
N LEU A 47 4.81 -2.55 5.33
CA LEU A 47 3.58 -1.87 5.76
C LEU A 47 3.12 -2.49 7.09
N PRO A 48 2.91 -1.70 8.16
CA PRO A 48 2.41 -2.27 9.41
C PRO A 48 1.06 -2.96 9.20
N PHE A 49 0.87 -4.15 9.77
CA PHE A 49 -0.41 -4.89 9.65
C PHE A 49 -1.62 -4.05 10.04
N SER A 50 -1.51 -3.23 11.10
CA SER A 50 -2.56 -2.31 11.55
C SER A 50 -2.92 -1.18 10.56
N HIS A 51 -2.16 -1.04 9.48
CA HIS A 51 -2.39 -0.08 8.39
C HIS A 51 -2.71 -0.78 7.07
N MET A 52 -2.54 -2.09 6.99
CA MET A 52 -2.65 -2.84 5.75
C MET A 52 -4.07 -2.83 5.22
N ASP A 53 -5.06 -3.21 6.04
CA ASP A 53 -6.47 -3.23 5.67
C ASP A 53 -6.94 -1.85 5.19
N LYS A 54 -6.56 -0.80 5.92
CA LYS A 54 -6.91 0.59 5.58
C LYS A 54 -6.37 1.02 4.21
N VAL A 55 -5.13 0.63 3.89
CA VAL A 55 -4.54 0.94 2.60
C VAL A 55 -5.24 0.13 1.51
N VAL A 56 -5.43 -1.17 1.73
CA VAL A 56 -6.09 -2.11 0.81
C VAL A 56 -7.50 -1.61 0.46
N ASP A 57 -8.31 -1.26 1.44
CA ASP A 57 -9.68 -0.75 1.25
C ASP A 57 -9.72 0.47 0.32
N VAL A 58 -8.78 1.39 0.50
CA VAL A 58 -8.70 2.60 -0.35
C VAL A 58 -8.24 2.25 -1.75
N ILE A 59 -7.19 1.43 -1.91
CA ILE A 59 -6.68 1.08 -3.24
C ILE A 59 -7.62 0.16 -4.03
N ARG A 60 -8.48 -0.61 -3.35
CA ARG A 60 -9.57 -1.36 -4.00
C ARG A 60 -10.51 -0.44 -4.77
N GLY A 61 -10.82 0.74 -4.21
CA GLY A 61 -11.58 1.79 -4.90
C GLY A 61 -10.91 2.32 -6.19
N TYR A 62 -9.60 2.09 -6.36
CA TYR A 62 -8.83 2.47 -7.54
C TYR A 62 -8.52 1.28 -8.47
N GLY A 63 -9.13 0.12 -8.23
CA GLY A 63 -8.98 -1.09 -9.06
C GLY A 63 -7.85 -2.02 -8.60
N TYR A 64 -7.45 -1.96 -7.34
CA TYR A 64 -6.65 -3.02 -6.72
C TYR A 64 -7.52 -4.25 -6.44
N VAL A 65 -6.99 -5.44 -6.74
CA VAL A 65 -7.63 -6.71 -6.43
C VAL A 65 -6.69 -7.48 -5.51
N PRO A 66 -7.08 -7.78 -4.25
CA PRO A 66 -6.28 -8.59 -3.35
C PRO A 66 -6.05 -10.00 -3.90
N MET A 67 -4.92 -10.62 -3.56
CA MET A 67 -4.61 -11.99 -3.99
C MET A 67 -5.46 -13.04 -3.27
N LEU A 68 -5.79 -12.80 -2.01
CA LEU A 68 -6.73 -13.61 -1.24
C LEU A 68 -8.07 -12.88 -1.22
N GLN A 69 -9.07 -13.47 -1.87
CA GLN A 69 -10.46 -13.08 -1.71
C GLN A 69 -11.04 -13.93 -0.59
N GLU A 70 -11.43 -13.31 0.52
CA GLU A 70 -12.41 -13.92 1.44
C GLU A 70 -13.79 -14.02 0.76
#